data_AF-A0A1G5SDZ2-F1
#
_entry.id   AF-A0A1G5SDZ2-F1
#
_cell.length_a   1.000
_cell.length_b   1.000
_cell.length_c   1.000
_cell.angle_alpha   90.00
_cell.angle_beta   90.00
_cell.angle_gamma   90.00
#
_symmetry.space_group_name_H-M   'P 1'
#
loop_
_entity.id
_entity.type
_entity.pdbx_description
1 polymer ?
#
loop_
_entity_poly.entity_id
_entity_poly.type
_entity_poly.pdbx_seq_one_letter_code
_entity_poly.pdbx_strand_id
1 'polypeptide(L)'
;MLRNLNHPVMQGEPVYDVTFENVQAGERTNHLCRLVNYHHALVLSTGDLSELALGWCTYGVGDQMSHYAINASVPKTLIQFLIRWVADMQQLSDATNDVLHAILNTGI
;
A
#
# COMPACT_ATOMS: atom_id res chain seq x y z
N MET A 1 -0.82 -19.34 -2.96
CA MET A 1 -1.73 -19.57 -1.80
C MET A 1 -3.15 -20.02 -2.19
N LEU A 2 -3.87 -19.33 -3.08
CA LEU A 2 -5.28 -19.65 -3.42
C LEU A 2 -5.54 -21.10 -3.84
N ARG A 3 -4.63 -21.70 -4.63
CA ARG A 3 -4.71 -23.13 -5.01
C ARG A 3 -4.75 -24.05 -3.79
N ASN A 4 -3.95 -23.76 -2.77
CA ASN A 4 -3.86 -24.59 -1.56
C ASN A 4 -5.09 -24.43 -0.67
N LEU A 5 -5.83 -23.33 -0.83
CA LEU A 5 -7.11 -23.09 -0.15
C LEU A 5 -8.30 -23.68 -0.91
N ASN A 6 -8.08 -24.30 -2.07
CA ASN A 6 -9.13 -24.71 -3.01
C ASN A 6 -10.13 -23.56 -3.30
N HIS A 7 -9.63 -22.33 -3.35
CA HIS A 7 -10.46 -21.15 -3.55
C HIS A 7 -11.16 -21.22 -4.94
N PRO A 8 -12.45 -20.87 -5.07
CA PRO A 8 -13.22 -21.07 -6.31
C PRO A 8 -12.61 -20.45 -7.56
N VAL A 9 -11.91 -19.33 -7.42
CA VAL A 9 -11.15 -18.69 -8.52
C VAL A 9 -10.14 -19.61 -9.20
N MET A 10 -9.62 -20.60 -8.48
CA MET A 10 -8.68 -21.58 -9.03
C MET A 10 -9.36 -22.62 -9.93
N GLN A 11 -10.69 -22.69 -9.87
CA GLN A 11 -11.54 -23.54 -10.69
C GLN A 11 -12.23 -22.76 -11.82
N GLY A 12 -11.88 -21.47 -12.00
CA GLY A 12 -12.43 -20.60 -13.05
C GLY A 12 -13.66 -19.80 -12.63
N GLU A 13 -14.10 -19.90 -11.37
CA GLU A 13 -15.22 -19.10 -10.87
C GLU A 13 -14.77 -17.69 -10.47
N PRO A 14 -15.43 -16.61 -10.91
CA PRO A 14 -15.00 -15.23 -10.62
C PRO A 14 -15.43 -14.78 -9.20
N VAL A 15 -15.01 -15.52 -8.18
CA VAL A 15 -15.21 -15.17 -6.77
C VAL A 15 -14.02 -14.35 -6.29
N TYR A 16 -14.28 -13.12 -5.84
CA TYR A 16 -13.27 -12.16 -5.35
C TYR A 16 -13.65 -11.69 -3.95
N ASP A 17 -13.58 -12.60 -2.99
CA ASP A 17 -13.91 -12.30 -1.60
C ASP A 17 -12.70 -11.73 -0.84
N VAL A 18 -12.89 -11.47 0.46
CA VAL A 18 -11.84 -11.00 1.36
C VAL A 18 -10.64 -11.96 1.40
N THR A 19 -10.86 -13.27 1.23
CA THR A 19 -9.76 -14.25 1.16
C THR A 19 -8.91 -14.02 -0.09
N PHE A 20 -9.55 -13.82 -1.24
CA PHE A 20 -8.89 -13.50 -2.50
C PHE A 20 -8.06 -12.22 -2.41
N GLU A 21 -8.62 -11.17 -1.80
CA GLU A 21 -7.94 -9.88 -1.61
C GLU A 21 -6.76 -9.99 -0.63
N ASN A 22 -6.94 -10.64 0.52
CA ASN A 22 -5.89 -10.82 1.52
C ASN A 22 -4.72 -11.68 1.02
N VAL A 23 -4.98 -12.69 0.20
CA VAL A 23 -3.90 -13.45 -0.43
C VAL A 23 -3.05 -12.53 -1.32
N GLN A 24 -3.66 -11.66 -2.11
CA GLN A 24 -2.90 -10.73 -2.95
C GLN A 24 -2.09 -9.74 -2.12
N ALA A 25 -2.68 -9.16 -1.06
CA ALA A 25 -1.97 -8.27 -0.13
C ALA A 25 -0.76 -8.98 0.50
N GLY A 26 -0.96 -10.21 0.98
CA GLY A 26 0.10 -11.01 1.56
C GLY A 26 1.21 -11.36 0.58
N GLU A 27 0.88 -11.75 -0.67
CA GLU A 27 1.90 -12.05 -1.68
C GLU A 27 2.73 -10.80 -2.06
N ARG A 28 2.14 -9.60 -2.08
CA ARG A 28 2.90 -8.34 -2.29
C ARG A 28 3.94 -8.14 -1.18
N THR A 29 3.54 -8.21 0.08
CA THR A 29 4.46 -8.04 1.22
C THR A 29 5.48 -9.17 1.29
N ASN A 30 5.06 -10.41 1.04
CA ASN A 30 5.95 -11.57 0.95
C ASN A 30 7.07 -11.30 -0.06
N HIS A 31 6.71 -10.88 -1.27
CA HIS A 31 7.66 -10.56 -2.33
C HIS A 31 8.62 -9.43 -1.93
N LEU A 32 8.10 -8.30 -1.43
CA LEU A 32 8.90 -7.16 -0.99
C LEU A 32 9.90 -7.56 0.10
N CYS A 33 9.47 -8.32 1.10
CA CYS A 33 10.36 -8.79 2.16
C CYS A 33 11.49 -9.69 1.63
N ARG A 34 11.29 -10.45 0.54
CA ARG A 34 12.37 -11.27 -0.03
C ARG A 34 13.28 -10.44 -0.92
N LEU A 35 12.71 -9.49 -1.65
CA LEU A 35 13.44 -8.56 -2.50
C LEU A 35 14.41 -7.72 -1.68
N VAL A 36 13.98 -7.15 -0.55
CA VAL A 36 14.87 -6.34 0.29
C VAL A 36 15.95 -7.18 0.97
N ASN A 37 15.68 -8.44 1.31
CA ASN A 37 16.72 -9.35 1.81
C ASN A 37 17.82 -9.56 0.77
N TYR A 38 17.42 -9.78 -0.49
CA TYR A 38 18.36 -9.95 -1.61
C TYR A 38 19.18 -8.68 -1.87
N HIS A 39 18.57 -7.51 -1.72
CA HIS A 39 19.22 -6.21 -1.97
C HIS A 39 19.84 -5.55 -0.73
N HIS A 40 19.83 -6.21 0.44
CA HIS A 40 20.28 -5.64 1.71
C HIS A 40 19.62 -4.28 2.04
N ALA A 41 18.31 -4.18 1.80
CA ALA A 41 17.52 -2.95 1.94
C ALA A 41 16.42 -3.09 3.01
N LEU A 42 15.57 -2.07 3.14
CA LEU A 42 14.43 -2.04 4.05
C LEU A 42 13.12 -1.92 3.28
N VAL A 43 12.06 -2.54 3.79
CA VAL A 43 10.68 -2.26 3.35
C VAL A 43 10.17 -1.05 4.12
N LEU A 44 9.72 -0.03 3.42
CA LEU A 44 8.95 1.09 3.97
C LEU A 44 7.45 0.86 3.71
N SER A 45 6.62 0.79 4.75
CA SER A 45 5.16 0.73 4.54
C SER A 45 4.55 2.11 4.35
N THR A 46 3.45 2.13 3.62
CA THR A 46 2.71 3.33 3.28
C THR A 46 1.41 3.50 4.08
N GLY A 47 1.07 2.51 4.92
CA GLY A 47 -0.16 2.50 5.71
C GLY A 47 -0.23 3.69 6.67
N ASP A 48 -1.40 4.33 6.72
CA ASP A 48 -1.61 5.58 7.44
C ASP A 48 -2.36 5.41 8.78
N LEU A 49 -2.38 6.47 9.60
CA LEU A 49 -2.98 6.40 10.94
C LEU A 49 -4.47 6.07 10.90
N SER A 50 -5.20 6.50 9.88
CA SER A 50 -6.63 6.22 9.75
C SER A 50 -6.88 4.74 9.43
N GLU A 51 -6.05 4.15 8.59
CA GLU A 51 -6.08 2.71 8.29
C GLU A 51 -5.78 1.87 9.55
N LEU A 52 -4.73 2.24 10.29
CA LEU A 52 -4.38 1.59 11.56
C LEU A 52 -5.50 1.71 12.61
N ALA A 53 -6.10 2.90 12.73
CA ALA A 53 -7.16 3.15 13.71
C ALA A 53 -8.43 2.33 13.45
N LEU A 54 -8.75 2.06 12.18
CA LEU A 54 -9.92 1.30 11.77
C LEU A 54 -9.64 -0.19 11.54
N GLY A 55 -8.37 -0.61 11.59
CA GLY A 55 -7.97 -1.95 11.21
C GLY A 55 -8.15 -2.22 9.71
N TRP A 56 -8.10 -1.18 8.88
CA TRP A 56 -8.21 -1.28 7.42
C TRP A 56 -6.87 -1.68 6.79
N CYS A 57 -6.41 -2.89 7.10
CA CYS A 57 -5.14 -3.43 6.63
C CYS A 57 -5.13 -4.97 6.71
N THR A 58 -4.27 -5.62 5.95
CA THR A 58 -4.02 -7.06 6.11
C THR A 58 -2.96 -7.27 7.19
N TYR A 59 -3.36 -7.82 8.34
CA TYR A 59 -2.47 -8.05 9.49
C TYR A 59 -1.40 -9.11 9.23
N GLY A 60 -0.18 -8.90 9.73
CA GLY A 60 0.92 -9.85 9.64
C GLY A 60 1.58 -9.82 8.26
N VAL A 61 1.44 -10.90 7.48
CA VAL A 61 1.98 -10.90 6.09
C VAL A 61 0.99 -10.16 5.20
N GLY A 62 1.14 -8.83 5.16
CA GLY A 62 0.25 -7.92 4.45
C GLY A 62 0.78 -6.48 4.51
N ASP A 63 -0.03 -5.53 4.04
CA ASP A 63 0.33 -4.10 3.96
C ASP A 63 0.64 -3.45 5.32
N GLN A 64 0.18 -4.06 6.41
CA GLN A 64 0.45 -3.62 7.78
C GLN A 64 1.93 -3.76 8.19
N MET A 65 2.69 -4.72 7.63
CA MET A 65 4.04 -5.05 8.07
C MET A 65 5.13 -4.41 7.20
N SER A 66 6.13 -3.82 7.86
CA SER A 66 7.34 -3.29 7.24
C SER A 66 8.48 -3.20 8.24
N HIS A 67 9.67 -2.79 7.78
CA HIS A 67 10.78 -2.46 8.68
C HIS A 67 10.60 -1.06 9.29
N TYR A 68 9.96 -0.15 8.55
CA TYR A 68 9.69 1.20 9.01
C TYR A 68 8.41 1.76 8.38
N ALA A 69 7.46 2.16 9.21
CA ALA A 69 6.15 2.67 8.79
C ALA A 69 6.13 4.20 8.79
N ILE A 70 6.44 4.80 7.64
CA ILE A 70 6.65 6.26 7.52
C ILE A 70 5.38 7.08 7.75
N ASN A 71 4.21 6.51 7.46
CA ASN A 71 2.91 7.20 7.54
C ASN A 71 2.10 6.83 8.78
N ALA A 72 2.63 6.01 9.69
CA ALA A 72 1.87 5.41 10.79
C ALA A 72 1.20 6.44 11.74
N SER A 73 1.72 7.66 11.81
CA SER A 73 1.19 8.75 12.64
C SER A 73 0.46 9.84 11.84
N VAL A 74 0.34 9.69 10.52
CA VAL A 74 -0.26 10.68 9.64
C VAL A 74 -1.67 10.23 9.27
N PRO A 75 -2.74 10.95 9.65
CA PRO A 75 -4.10 10.56 9.26
C PRO A 75 -4.35 10.83 7.77
N LYS A 76 -5.26 10.06 7.16
CA LYS A 76 -5.61 10.13 5.72
C LYS A 76 -5.95 11.55 5.26
N THR A 77 -6.60 12.33 6.12
CA THR A 77 -6.96 13.73 5.85
C THR A 77 -5.74 14.62 5.70
N LEU A 78 -4.67 14.39 6.47
CA LEU A 78 -3.43 15.17 6.42
C LEU A 78 -2.55 14.81 5.21
N ILE A 79 -2.56 13.54 4.78
CA ILE A 79 -1.78 13.07 3.61
C ILE A 79 -2.02 13.94 2.37
N GLN A 80 -3.28 14.29 2.08
CA GLN A 80 -3.62 15.12 0.91
C GLN A 80 -3.01 16.53 1.00
N PHE A 81 -3.00 17.12 2.19
CA PHE A 81 -2.37 18.43 2.40
C PHE A 81 -0.84 18.35 2.24
N LEU A 82 -0.20 17.29 2.74
CA LEU A 82 1.24 17.10 2.59
C LEU A 82 1.64 16.95 1.13
N ILE A 83 0.91 16.14 0.35
CA ILE A 83 1.18 15.97 -1.08
C ILE A 83 1.02 17.30 -1.82
N ARG A 84 -0.07 18.05 -1.55
CA ARG A 84 -0.31 19.36 -2.16
C ARG A 84 0.78 20.36 -1.81
N TRP A 85 1.15 20.41 -0.52
CA TRP A 85 2.20 21.29 -0.03
C TRP A 85 3.56 20.99 -0.68
N VAL A 86 3.94 19.72 -0.83
CA VAL A 86 5.18 19.34 -1.52
C VAL A 86 5.16 19.78 -2.99
N ALA A 87 4.03 19.58 -3.70
CA ALA A 87 3.89 19.97 -5.10
C ALA A 87 3.96 21.50 -5.28
N ASP A 88 3.26 22.25 -4.43
CA ASP A 88 3.20 23.71 -4.47
C ASP A 88 4.52 24.38 -4.08
N MET A 89 5.38 23.70 -3.31
CA MET A 89 6.70 24.20 -2.94
C MET A 89 7.69 24.27 -4.10
N GLN A 90 7.41 23.60 -5.23
CA GLN A 90 8.25 23.58 -6.43
C GLN A 90 9.73 23.22 -6.15
N GLN A 91 9.98 22.38 -5.15
CA GLN A 91 11.33 21.87 -4.83
C GLN A 91 11.70 20.62 -5.65
N LEU A 92 10.70 19.99 -6.28
CA LEU A 92 10.88 18.87 -7.21
C LEU A 92 10.73 19.38 -8.66
N SER A 93 11.06 18.53 -9.63
CA SER A 93 10.88 18.90 -11.05
C SER A 93 9.43 19.20 -11.38
N ASP A 94 9.18 20.08 -12.35
CA ASP A 94 7.84 20.45 -12.80
C ASP A 94 7.01 19.21 -13.17
N ALA A 95 7.62 18.26 -13.89
CA ALA A 95 6.99 17.00 -14.24
C ALA A 95 6.57 16.17 -13.01
N THR A 96 7.36 16.21 -11.93
CA THR A 96 6.99 15.54 -10.66
C THR A 96 5.83 16.26 -9.98
N ASN A 97 5.87 17.59 -9.92
CA ASN A 97 4.80 18.38 -9.30
C ASN A 97 3.47 18.17 -10.04
N ASP A 98 3.50 18.13 -11.38
CA ASP A 98 2.33 17.83 -12.21
C ASP A 98 1.75 16.45 -11.91
N VAL A 99 2.59 15.43 -11.71
CA VAL A 99 2.15 14.08 -11.32
C VAL A 99 1.53 14.08 -9.92
N LEU A 100 2.10 14.80 -8.96
CA LEU A 100 1.52 14.92 -7.61
C LEU A 100 0.14 15.60 -7.64
N HIS A 101 -0.02 16.65 -8.44
CA HIS A 101 -1.32 17.27 -8.69
C HIS A 101 -2.29 16.31 -9.38
N ALA A 102 -1.83 15.51 -10.35
CA ALA A 102 -2.65 14.50 -11.00
C ALA A 102 -3.13 13.42 -10.02
N ILE A 103 -2.27 12.95 -9.12
CA ILE A 103 -2.64 12.01 -8.04
C ILE A 103 -3.73 12.62 -7.15
N LEU A 104 -3.60 13.88 -6.73
CA LEU A 104 -4.60 14.56 -5.91
C LEU A 104 -5.96 14.75 -6.61
N ASN A 105 -5.95 14.91 -7.94
CA ASN A 105 -7.14 15.16 -8.74
C ASN A 105 -7.77 13.87 -9.30
N THR A 106 -7.13 12.71 -9.11
CA THR A 106 -7.69 11.43 -9.50
C THR A 106 -8.85 11.09 -8.55
N GLY A 107 -10.07 10.99 -9.08
CA GLY A 107 -11.23 10.56 -8.31
C GLY A 107 -11.06 9.11 -7.84
N ILE A 108 -11.50 8.84 -6.61
CA ILE A 108 -11.60 7.49 -6.02
C ILE A 108 -13.09 7.19 -5.81
#